data_AF-A0A9C7RJ66-F1
#
_entry.id   AF-A0A9C7RJ66-F1
#
_cell.length_a   1.000
_cell.length_b   1.000
_cell.length_c   1.000
_cell.angle_alpha   90.00
_cell.angle_beta   90.00
_cell.angle_gamma   90.00
#
_symmetry.space_group_name_H-M   'P 1'
#
loop_
_entity.id
_entity.type
_entity.pdbx_description
1 polymer ?
#
loop_
_entity_poly.entity_id
_entity_poly.type
_entity_poly.pdbx_seq_one_letter_code
_entity_poly.pdbx_strand_id
1 'polypeptide(L)' 'MDEQDKLRILIPHWIAHNNEHAQEFRDWAVLTELVSAEINAAADTIDLANKSLSSALEKLGGPLQYSHLD' A
#
# COMPACT_ATOMS: atom_id res chain seq x y z
N MET A 1 5.01 21.94 6.67
CA MET A 1 4.20 20.71 6.74
C MET A 1 4.10 20.26 8.17
N ASP A 2 2.88 20.05 8.62
CA ASP A 2 2.59 19.35 9.86
C ASP A 2 2.69 17.81 9.68
N GLU A 3 2.39 17.04 10.72
CA GLU A 3 2.39 15.57 10.62
C GLU A 3 1.32 15.03 9.66
N GLN A 4 0.17 15.70 9.53
CA GLN A 4 -0.91 15.27 8.65
C GLN A 4 -0.53 15.42 7.17
N ASP A 5 0.10 16.53 6.80
CA ASP A 5 0.65 16.77 5.47
C ASP A 5 1.70 15.71 5.09
N LYS A 6 2.59 15.36 6.04
CA LYS A 6 3.57 14.29 5.82
C LYS A 6 2.89 12.95 5.53
N LEU A 7 1.83 12.59 6.27
CA LEU A 7 1.07 11.36 6.02
C LEU A 7 0.37 11.37 4.67
N ARG A 8 -0.16 12.52 4.24
CA ARG A 8 -0.79 12.67 2.91
C ARG A 8 0.17 12.46 1.74
N ILE A 9 1.49 12.62 1.98
CA ILE A 9 2.54 12.30 1.01
C ILE A 9 2.97 10.83 1.14
N LEU A 10 3.20 10.35 2.36
CA LEU A 10 3.76 9.01 2.60
C LEU A 10 2.77 7.89 2.30
N ILE A 11 1.49 8.03 2.63
CA ILE A 11 0.49 6.97 2.45
C ILE A 11 0.40 6.49 0.99
N PRO A 12 0.31 7.37 -0.03
CA PRO A 12 0.37 6.95 -1.43
C PRO A 12 1.62 6.13 -1.78
N HIS A 13 2.80 6.52 -1.27
CA HIS A 13 4.04 5.79 -1.49
C HIS A 13 4.03 4.41 -0.85
N TRP A 14 3.51 4.29 0.38
CA TRP A 14 3.37 2.99 1.05
C TRP A 14 2.38 2.07 0.33
N ILE A 15 1.23 2.60 -0.13
CA ILE A 15 0.26 1.81 -0.91
C ILE A 15 0.91 1.28 -2.19
N ALA A 16 1.67 2.12 -2.91
CA ALA A 16 2.37 1.71 -4.11
C ALA A 16 3.38 0.57 -3.83
N HIS A 17 4.21 0.73 -2.80
CA HIS A 17 5.19 -0.28 -2.43
C HIS A 17 4.56 -1.59 -1.93
N ASN A 18 3.47 -1.48 -1.17
CA ASN A 18 2.69 -2.63 -0.74
C ASN A 18 2.12 -3.41 -1.92
N ASN A 19 1.62 -2.73 -2.97
CA ASN A 19 1.15 -3.42 -4.17
C ASN A 19 2.27 -4.19 -4.88
N GLU A 20 3.50 -3.66 -4.91
CA GLU A 20 4.68 -4.37 -5.45
C GLU A 20 4.94 -5.67 -4.67
N HIS A 21 4.94 -5.59 -3.33
CA HIS A 21 5.11 -6.78 -2.47
C HIS A 21 3.98 -7.80 -2.65
N ALA A 22 2.71 -7.35 -2.66
CA ALA A 22 1.58 -8.25 -2.83
C ALA A 22 1.62 -8.98 -4.18
N GLN A 23 2.06 -8.30 -5.25
CA GLN A 23 2.25 -8.91 -6.56
C GLN A 23 3.40 -9.92 -6.53
N GLU A 24 4.56 -9.56 -5.99
CA GLU A 24 5.71 -10.46 -5.89
C GLU A 24 5.36 -11.73 -5.09
N PHE A 25 4.60 -11.60 -4.00
CA PHE A 25 4.13 -12.74 -3.22
C PHE A 25 3.25 -13.66 -4.07
N ARG A 26 2.31 -13.11 -4.83
CA ARG A 26 1.44 -13.90 -5.72
C ARG A 26 2.23 -14.61 -6.81
N ASP A 27 3.23 -13.95 -7.38
CA ASP A 27 4.11 -14.54 -8.39
C ASP A 27 4.85 -15.77 -7.82
N TRP A 28 5.36 -15.68 -6.59
CA TRP A 28 5.98 -16.81 -5.90
C TRP A 28 5.00 -17.90 -5.48
N ALA A 29 3.78 -17.53 -5.07
CA ALA A 29 2.75 -18.50 -4.67
C ALA A 29 2.34 -19.43 -5.82
N VAL A 30 2.51 -19.01 -7.08
CA VAL A 30 2.31 -19.86 -8.27
C VAL A 30 3.42 -20.90 -8.43
N LEU A 31 4.63 -20.60 -7.97
CA LEU A 31 5.81 -21.45 -8.16
C LEU A 31 5.97 -22.54 -7.09
N THR A 32 5.26 -22.46 -5.97
CA THR A 32 5.37 -23.41 -4.86
C THR A 32 4.03 -23.78 -4.23
N GLU A 33 3.51 -24.96 -4.58
CA GLU A 33 2.23 -25.46 -4.03
C GLU A 33 2.28 -25.65 -2.51
N LEU A 34 3.44 -26.02 -1.95
CA LEU A 34 3.60 -26.36 -0.53
C LEU A 34 3.25 -25.19 0.40
N VAL A 35 3.53 -23.95 -0.02
CA VAL A 35 3.33 -22.73 0.79
C VAL A 35 2.46 -21.69 0.07
N SER A 36 1.78 -22.10 -1.01
CA SER A 36 0.98 -21.20 -1.85
C SER A 36 -0.12 -20.50 -1.04
N ALA A 37 -0.77 -21.24 -0.13
CA ALA A 37 -1.86 -20.70 0.67
C ALA A 37 -1.38 -19.60 1.63
N GLU A 38 -0.28 -19.84 2.33
CA GLU A 38 0.30 -18.90 3.29
C GLU A 38 0.83 -17.64 2.61
N ILE A 39 1.49 -17.78 1.45
CA ILE A 39 2.02 -16.64 0.69
C ILE A 39 0.86 -15.81 0.11
N ASN A 40 -0.20 -16.44 -0.42
CA ASN A 40 -1.39 -15.72 -0.87
C ASN A 40 -2.08 -14.99 0.29
N ALA A 41 -2.19 -15.62 1.47
CA ALA A 41 -2.74 -14.98 2.66
C ALA A 41 -1.93 -13.75 3.11
N ALA A 42 -0.60 -13.78 2.94
CA ALA A 42 0.25 -12.61 3.19
C ALA A 42 -0.05 -11.47 2.20
N ALA A 43 -0.22 -11.77 0.90
CA ALA A 43 -0.59 -10.78 -0.11
C ALA A 43 -1.97 -10.15 0.19
N ASP A 44 -2.95 -10.96 0.60
CA ASP A 44 -4.28 -10.47 0.95
C ASP A 44 -4.27 -9.58 2.20
N THR A 45 -3.37 -9.86 3.15
CA THR A 45 -3.17 -9.02 4.34
C THR A 45 -2.61 -7.65 3.95
N ILE A 46 -1.69 -7.60 2.98
CA ILE A 46 -1.17 -6.35 2.44
C ILE A 46 -2.29 -5.54 1.76
N ASP A 47 -3.18 -6.18 1.00
CA ASP A 47 -4.32 -5.50 0.38
C ASP A 47 -5.29 -4.92 1.43
N LEU A 48 -5.51 -5.60 2.55
CA LEU A 48 -6.29 -5.08 3.66
C LEU A 48 -5.62 -3.87 4.34
N ALA A 49 -4.29 -3.90 4.47
CA ALA A 49 -3.53 -2.75 4.94
C ALA A 49 -3.71 -1.56 3.98
N ASN A 50 -3.65 -1.79 2.67
CA ASN A 50 -3.87 -0.76 1.65
C ASN A 50 -5.28 -0.15 1.73
N LYS A 51 -6.32 -0.95 1.97
CA LYS A 51 -7.68 -0.41 2.19
C LYS A 51 -7.75 0.51 3.42
N SER A 52 -7.08 0.12 4.50
CA SER A 52 -7.03 0.91 5.73
C SER A 52 -6.25 2.21 5.53
N LEU A 53 -5.14 2.16 4.81
CA LEU A 53 -4.33 3.31 4.41
C LEU A 53 -5.11 4.28 3.51
N SER A 54 -5.84 3.77 2.51
CA SER A 54 -6.71 4.59 1.65
C SER A 54 -7.79 5.31 2.46
N SER A 55 -8.45 4.60 3.39
CA SER A 55 -9.44 5.23 4.28
C SER A 55 -8.82 6.31 5.19
N ALA A 56 -7.59 6.10 5.68
CA ALA A 56 -6.88 7.12 6.43
C ALA A 56 -6.56 8.35 5.56
N LEU A 57 -6.12 8.13 4.31
CA LEU A 57 -5.84 9.20 3.36
C LEU A 57 -7.10 10.02 3.03
N GLU A 58 -8.24 9.37 2.84
CA GLU A 58 -9.53 10.04 2.63
C GLU A 58 -9.89 10.94 3.81
N LYS A 59 -9.73 10.45 5.05
CA LYS A 59 -9.98 11.23 6.28
C LYS A 59 -9.03 12.42 6.44
N LEU A 60 -7.83 12.32 5.88
CA LEU A 60 -6.84 13.41 5.83
C LEU A 60 -7.08 14.41 4.68
N GLY A 61 -8.14 14.24 3.88
CA GLY A 61 -8.44 15.13 2.76
C GLY A 61 -7.71 14.79 1.47
N GLY A 62 -7.30 13.54 1.29
CA GLY A 62 -6.67 13.04 0.07
C GLY A 62 -5.17 13.34 -0.04
N PRO A 63 -4.50 12.83 -1.10
CA PRO A 63 -3.08 13.06 -1.33
C PRO A 63 -2.79 14.54 -1.57
N LEU A 64 -1.66 15.01 -1.04
CA LEU A 64 -1.14 16.32 -1.40
C LEU A 64 -0.53 16.24 -2.80
N GLN A 65 -1.08 17.00 -3.74
CA GLN A 65 -0.35 17.30 -4.97
C GLN A 65 0.75 18.29 -4.60
N TYR A 66 2.01 17.93 -4.81
CA TYR A 66 3.08 18.93 -4.84
C TYR A 66 2.76 19.88 -5.99
N SER A 67 2.21 21.06 -5.71
CA SER A 67 2.37 22.15 -6.65
C SER A 67 3.84 22.52 -6.60
N HIS A 68 4.59 22.27 -7.67
CA HIS A 68 5.78 23.07 -7.94
C HIS A 68 5.30 24.52 -7.94
N LEU A 69 5.57 25.23 -6.84
CA LEU A 69 5.51 26.68 -6.81
C LEU A 69 6.74 27.15 -7.58
N ASP A 70 6.52 27.68 -8.77
CA ASP A 70 7.48 28.52 -9.49
C ASP A 70 7.88 29.75 -8.65
#